data_AF-A0A259RTH1-F1
#
_entry.id   AF-A0A259RTH1-F1
#
_cell.length_a   1.000
_cell.length_b   1.000
_cell.length_c   1.000
_cell.angle_alpha   90.00
_cell.angle_beta   90.00
_cell.angle_gamma   90.00
#
_symmetry.space_group_name_H-M   'P 1'
#
loop_
_entity.id
_entity.type
_entity.pdbx_description
1 polymer ?
#
loop_
_entity_poly.entity_id
_entity_poly.type
_entity_poly.pdbx_seq_one_letter_code
_entity_poly.pdbx_strand_id
1 'polypeptide(L)'
;MAKEAPPDEPLDDLLDCIEPNLQHLSASDQSIIRACDLAHQTLQQYADGQGLTLTAAKSRLLRARTRLREAMVARCSVQFDEKHLVCCRSDSSCA
;
A
#
# COMPACT_ATOMS: atom_id res chain seq x y z
N MET A 1 -19.39 16.10 21.73
CA MET A 1 -19.12 17.03 20.61
C MET A 1 -18.46 16.20 19.52
N ALA A 2 -19.19 15.90 18.45
CA ALA A 2 -18.69 15.12 17.32
C ALA A 2 -17.68 16.00 16.56
N LYS A 3 -16.47 15.49 16.36
CA LYS A 3 -15.46 16.12 15.52
C LYS A 3 -15.78 15.71 14.08
N GLU A 4 -16.55 16.52 13.38
CA GLU A 4 -16.68 16.42 11.93
C GLU A 4 -15.28 16.58 11.32
N ALA A 5 -14.77 15.50 10.74
CA ALA A 5 -13.60 15.52 9.89
C ALA A 5 -13.98 16.20 8.57
N PRO A 6 -13.11 17.05 7.99
CA PRO A 6 -13.39 17.75 6.74
C PRO A 6 -13.61 16.76 5.58
N PRO A 7 -14.28 17.17 4.49
CA PRO A 7 -14.69 16.28 3.42
C PRO A 7 -13.44 15.75 2.69
N ASP A 8 -13.30 14.42 2.73
CA ASP A 8 -12.43 13.56 1.91
C ASP A 8 -11.16 14.24 1.38
N GLU A 9 -10.10 14.17 2.18
CA GLU A 9 -8.76 14.41 1.64
C GLU A 9 -8.46 13.31 0.60
N PRO A 10 -7.89 13.64 -0.58
CA PRO A 10 -7.54 12.66 -1.60
C PRO A 10 -6.59 11.54 -1.13
N LEU A 11 -6.05 11.67 0.09
CA LEU A 11 -5.30 10.65 0.79
C LEU A 11 -6.18 9.55 1.41
N ASP A 12 -7.33 9.89 2.00
CA ASP A 12 -8.26 8.91 2.61
C ASP A 12 -8.85 7.99 1.54
N ASP A 13 -9.23 8.60 0.43
CA ASP A 13 -9.61 7.97 -0.82
C ASP A 13 -8.58 6.96 -1.39
N LEU A 14 -7.30 7.22 -1.16
CA LEU A 14 -6.20 6.33 -1.55
C LEU A 14 -6.02 5.19 -0.54
N LEU A 15 -6.19 5.48 0.76
CA LEU A 15 -6.14 4.49 1.84
C LEU A 15 -7.25 3.45 1.67
N ASP A 16 -8.45 3.89 1.26
CA ASP A 16 -9.59 3.02 0.94
C ASP A 16 -9.30 2.06 -0.23
N CYS A 17 -8.35 2.42 -1.08
CA CYS A 17 -7.91 1.60 -2.20
C CYS A 17 -6.87 0.53 -1.82
N ILE A 18 -6.24 0.59 -0.65
CA ILE A 18 -5.17 -0.35 -0.28
C ILE A 18 -5.72 -1.73 0.05
N GLU A 19 -6.64 -1.82 1.00
CA GLU A 19 -7.14 -3.11 1.50
C GLU A 19 -7.86 -3.93 0.41
N PRO A 20 -8.72 -3.33 -0.45
CA PRO A 20 -9.31 -4.03 -1.58
C PRO A 20 -8.29 -4.46 -2.63
N ASN A 21 -7.16 -3.77 -2.78
CA ASN A 21 -6.12 -4.22 -3.72
C ASN A 21 -5.24 -5.33 -3.13
N LEU A 22 -5.01 -5.33 -1.82
CA LEU A 22 -4.29 -6.40 -1.13
C LEU A 22 -4.92 -7.77 -1.37
N GLN A 23 -6.26 -7.87 -1.42
CA GLN A 23 -6.93 -9.16 -1.65
C GLN A 23 -6.57 -9.83 -3.00
N HIS A 24 -6.03 -9.07 -3.95
CA HIS A 24 -5.59 -9.57 -5.26
C HIS A 24 -4.12 -10.04 -5.28
N LEU A 25 -3.37 -9.80 -4.21
CA LEU A 25 -1.99 -10.22 -4.08
C LEU A 25 -1.90 -11.62 -3.43
N SER A 26 -0.73 -12.24 -3.51
CA SER A 26 -0.49 -13.50 -2.81
C SER A 26 -0.58 -13.33 -1.28
N ALA A 27 -0.95 -14.37 -0.54
CA ALA A 27 -1.04 -14.31 0.92
C ALA A 27 0.28 -13.86 1.58
N SER A 28 1.42 -14.24 0.99
CA SER A 28 2.73 -13.81 1.48
C SER A 28 3.00 -12.31 1.25
N ASP A 29 2.53 -11.74 0.14
CA ASP A 29 2.69 -10.31 -0.16
C ASP A 29 1.71 -9.49 0.70
N GLN A 30 0.49 -9.98 0.86
CA GLN A 30 -0.50 -9.38 1.76
C GLN A 30 0.04 -9.29 3.20
N SER A 31 0.57 -10.40 3.72
CA SER A 31 1.10 -10.49 5.08
C SER A 31 2.21 -9.48 5.33
N ILE A 32 3.20 -9.39 4.44
CA ILE A 32 4.34 -8.49 4.64
C ILE A 32 3.96 -7.01 4.52
N ILE A 33 3.01 -6.66 3.64
CA ILE A 33 2.53 -5.28 3.52
C ILE A 33 1.72 -4.90 4.76
N ARG A 34 0.77 -5.73 5.21
CA ARG A 34 0.00 -5.47 6.43
C ARG A 34 0.93 -5.31 7.64
N ALA A 35 1.92 -6.17 7.77
CA ALA A 35 2.89 -6.10 8.87
C ALA A 35 3.75 -4.83 8.79
N CYS A 36 4.46 -4.62 7.69
CA CYS A 36 5.51 -3.61 7.63
C CYS A 36 4.99 -2.21 7.32
N ASP A 37 3.98 -2.09 6.44
CA ASP A 37 3.54 -0.81 5.90
C ASP A 37 2.32 -0.27 6.65
N LEU A 38 1.40 -1.15 7.09
CA LEU A 38 0.16 -0.73 7.78
C LEU A 38 0.27 -0.83 9.31
N ALA A 39 0.89 -1.89 9.83
CA ALA A 39 1.08 -2.08 11.28
C ALA A 39 2.42 -1.54 11.79
N HIS A 40 3.24 -0.94 10.91
CA HIS A 40 4.57 -0.40 11.24
C HIS A 40 5.52 -1.39 11.93
N GLN A 41 5.31 -2.71 11.75
CA GLN A 41 6.23 -3.72 12.24
C GLN A 41 7.56 -3.59 11.50
N THR A 42 8.67 -3.74 12.22
CA THR A 42 9.98 -3.71 11.55
C THR A 42 10.14 -4.91 10.64
N LEU A 43 10.84 -4.72 9.52
CA LEU A 43 11.13 -5.80 8.57
C LEU A 43 11.92 -6.94 9.23
N GLN A 44 12.77 -6.63 10.22
CA GLN A 44 13.51 -7.63 10.99
C GLN A 44 12.57 -8.52 11.82
N GLN A 45 11.64 -7.93 12.58
CA GLN A 45 10.66 -8.69 13.35
C GLN A 45 9.77 -9.57 12.45
N TYR A 46 9.39 -9.06 11.28
CA TYR A 46 8.67 -9.86 10.30
C TYR A 46 9.51 -11.03 9.77
N ALA A 47 10.78 -10.78 9.45
CA ALA A 47 11.70 -11.81 8.97
C ALA A 47 11.88 -12.92 10.01
N ASP A 48 12.11 -12.54 11.27
CA ASP A 48 12.29 -13.48 12.39
C ASP A 48 11.03 -14.33 12.61
N GLY A 49 9.83 -13.71 12.57
CA GLY A 49 8.55 -14.42 12.72
C GLY A 49 8.23 -15.38 11.56
N GLN A 50 8.83 -15.19 10.40
CA GLN A 50 8.62 -16.02 9.20
C GLN A 50 9.81 -16.97 8.91
N GLY A 51 10.85 -16.99 9.75
CA GLY A 51 12.06 -17.78 9.53
C GLY A 51 12.84 -17.38 8.27
N LEU A 52 12.78 -16.10 7.89
CA LEU A 52 13.44 -15.56 6.71
C LEU A 52 14.72 -14.81 7.10
N THR A 53 15.68 -14.77 6.18
CA THR A 53 16.77 -13.79 6.29
C THR A 53 16.25 -12.38 6.01
N LEU A 54 16.88 -11.36 6.58
CA LEU A 54 16.52 -9.96 6.33
C LEU A 54 16.56 -9.61 4.84
N THR A 55 17.55 -10.12 4.10
CA THR A 55 17.68 -9.94 2.65
C THR A 55 16.51 -10.58 1.89
N ALA A 56 16.08 -11.78 2.28
CA ALA A 56 14.92 -12.45 1.68
C ALA A 56 13.62 -11.69 1.97
N ALA A 57 13.44 -11.21 3.21
CA ALA A 57 12.29 -10.38 3.59
C ALA A 57 12.27 -9.05 2.83
N LYS A 58 13.42 -8.39 2.65
CA LYS A 58 13.55 -7.14 1.87
C LYS A 58 13.17 -7.34 0.40
N SER A 59 13.68 -8.41 -0.23
CA SER A 59 13.32 -8.76 -1.62
C SER A 59 11.81 -9.05 -1.75
N ARG A 60 11.23 -9.71 -0.76
CA ARG A 60 9.79 -9.98 -0.73
C ARG A 60 8.98 -8.70 -0.56
N LEU A 61 9.33 -7.82 0.37
CA LEU A 61 8.62 -6.55 0.58
C LEU A 61 8.69 -5.67 -0.67
N LEU A 62 9.84 -5.60 -1.33
CA LEU A 62 9.99 -4.85 -2.57
C LEU A 62 9.03 -5.35 -3.65
N ARG A 63 8.99 -6.67 -3.88
CA ARG A 63 8.09 -7.28 -4.88
C ARG A 63 6.62 -7.10 -4.51
N ALA A 64 6.28 -7.24 -3.23
CA ALA A 64 4.94 -7.03 -2.72
C ALA A 64 4.47 -5.59 -2.99
N ARG A 65 5.28 -4.58 -2.67
CA ARG A 65 4.98 -3.16 -2.94
C ARG A 65 4.84 -2.87 -4.45
N THR A 66 5.70 -3.44 -5.29
CA THR A 66 5.58 -3.30 -6.76
C THR A 66 4.24 -3.86 -7.26
N ARG A 67 3.86 -5.07 -6.81
CA ARG A 67 2.58 -5.70 -7.19
C ARG A 67 1.37 -4.93 -6.69
N LEU A 68 1.44 -4.40 -5.46
CA LEU A 68 0.36 -3.59 -4.90
C LEU A 68 0.17 -2.32 -5.74
N ARG A 69 1.26 -1.66 -6.12
CA ARG A 69 1.22 -0.50 -7.01
C ARG A 69 0.57 -0.84 -8.34
N GLU A 70 1.01 -1.90 -9.01
CA GLU A 70 0.43 -2.35 -10.29
C GLU A 70 -1.08 -2.61 -10.16
N ALA A 71 -1.50 -3.26 -9.08
CA ALA A 71 -2.92 -3.50 -8.80
C ALA A 71 -3.70 -2.18 -8.61
N MET A 72 -3.15 -1.24 -7.82
CA MET A 72 -3.77 0.06 -7.58
C MET A 72 -3.87 0.90 -8.86
N VAL A 73 -2.84 0.93 -9.72
CA VAL A 73 -2.90 1.60 -11.03
C VAL A 73 -4.02 1.00 -11.89
N ALA A 74 -4.13 -0.33 -11.92
CA ALA A 74 -5.11 -1.00 -12.76
C ALA A 74 -6.57 -0.86 -12.27
N ARG A 75 -6.79 -0.65 -10.97
CA ARG A 75 -8.12 -0.79 -10.34
C ARG A 75 -8.64 0.47 -9.66
N CYS A 76 -7.75 1.37 -9.25
CA CYS A 76 -8.10 2.57 -8.50
C CYS A 76 -7.88 3.86 -9.29
N SER A 77 -7.60 3.77 -10.60
CA SER A 77 -7.42 4.95 -11.47
C SER A 77 -6.38 5.93 -10.92
N VAL A 78 -5.38 5.44 -10.18
CA VAL A 78 -4.38 6.27 -9.53
C VAL A 78 -3.18 6.47 -10.46
N GLN A 79 -2.85 7.72 -10.78
CA GLN A 79 -1.64 8.04 -11.52
C GLN A 79 -0.50 8.35 -10.54
N PHE A 80 0.66 7.74 -10.79
CA PHE A 80 1.88 8.01 -10.03
C PHE A 80 2.76 8.97 -10.81
N ASP A 81 3.37 9.95 -10.14
CA ASP A 81 4.37 10.85 -10.72
C ASP A 81 5.74 10.16 -10.88
N GLU A 82 6.69 10.85 -11.51
CA GLU A 82 8.07 10.38 -11.69
C GLU A 82 8.82 10.15 -10.37
N LYS A 83 8.31 10.69 -9.25
CA LYS A 83 8.83 10.49 -7.89
C LYS A 83 8.15 9.31 -7.17
N HIS A 84 7.28 8.57 -7.86
CA HIS A 84 6.46 7.49 -7.30
C HIS A 84 5.48 7.94 -6.22
N LEU A 85 5.12 9.21 -6.21
CA LEU A 85 4.06 9.77 -5.39
C LEU A 85 2.74 9.73 -6.17
N VAL A 86 1.63 9.58 -5.46
CA VAL A 86 0.32 9.67 -6.10
C VAL A 86 0.10 11.10 -6.58
N CYS A 87 -0.08 11.26 -7.89
CA CYS A 87 -0.28 12.55 -8.55
C CYS A 87 -1.74 12.97 -8.46
N CYS A 88 -2.65 12.14 -8.98
CA CYS A 88 -4.10 12.36 -8.99
C CYS A 88 -4.84 11.02 -9.23
N ARG A 89 -6.08 10.88 -8.75
CA ARG A 89 -7.01 9.81 -9.15
C ARG A 89 -7.86 10.31 -10.32
N SER A 90 -8.04 9.53 -11.38
CA SER A 90 -8.70 9.96 -12.63
C SER A 90 -10.13 10.50 -12.45
N ASP A 91 -10.80 10.15 -11.34
CA ASP A 91 -12.17 10.56 -11.04
C ASP A 91 -12.27 11.86 -10.22
N SER A 92 -11.16 12.35 -9.68
CA SER A 92 -11.07 13.63 -8.98
C SER A 92 -10.28 14.61 -9.83
N SER A 93 -10.94 15.66 -10.33
CA SER A 93 -10.37 16.66 -11.23
C SER A 93 -9.02 17.17 -10.71
N CYS A 94 -7.95 16.83 -11.42
CA CYS A 94 -6.66 17.49 -11.30
C CYS A 94 -6.83 18.85 -12.00
N ALA A 95 -6.93 19.94 -11.22
CA ALA A 95 -6.96 21.32 -11.72
C ALA A 95 -5.60 21.98 -11.50
#